data_AF-A0A845Z3H7-F1
#
_entry.id   AF-A0A845Z3H7-F1
#
_cell.length_a   1.000
_cell.length_b   1.000
_cell.length_c   1.000
_cell.angle_alpha   90.00
_cell.angle_beta   90.00
_cell.angle_gamma   90.00
#
_symmetry.space_group_name_H-M   'P 1'
#
loop_
_entity.id
_entity.type
_entity.pdbx_description
1 polymer ?
#
loop_
_entity_poly.entity_id
_entity_poly.type
_entity_poly.pdbx_seq_one_letter_code
_entity_poly.pdbx_strand_id
1 'polypeptide(L)'
;MAEVMTQKKFYLLTDPSIICSYLVSKWIEAFEKMPEFQGILVKEEVQSNKVITERKNFHQKYFGQKHLTDEMYELLIDLYPGIEQTERAMIERYGVSQYSTTEHSQTIFIGDNLNGKYAKNWLMEVAENSSVFIFVCATQILKPWWLEITKYQVFNCHTTVLPYARGMYAIEN
;
A
#
# COMPACT_ATOMS: atom_id res chain seq x y z
N MET A 1 -17.84 -4.70 34.97
CA MET A 1 -16.56 -4.63 34.23
C MET A 1 -16.82 -3.78 33.01
N ALA A 2 -16.22 -2.59 32.93
CA ALA A 2 -16.32 -1.79 31.72
C ALA A 2 -15.58 -2.54 30.61
N GLU A 3 -16.28 -2.81 29.52
CA GLU A 3 -15.67 -3.27 28.28
C GLU A 3 -14.65 -2.19 27.90
N VAL A 4 -13.35 -2.48 28.07
CA VAL A 4 -12.31 -1.65 27.48
C VAL A 4 -12.57 -1.75 25.98
N MET A 5 -13.18 -0.72 25.39
CA MET A 5 -13.32 -0.64 23.95
C MET A 5 -11.92 -0.74 23.38
N THR A 6 -11.56 -1.92 22.88
CA THR A 6 -10.30 -2.14 22.21
C THR A 6 -10.31 -1.23 21.00
N GLN A 7 -9.50 -0.17 21.03
CA GLN A 7 -9.40 0.77 19.93
C GLN A 7 -9.02 -0.04 18.68
N LYS A 8 -9.91 -0.05 17.70
CA LYS A 8 -9.73 -0.81 16.46
C LYS A 8 -8.62 -0.11 15.69
N LYS A 9 -7.51 -0.80 15.49
CA LYS A 9 -6.38 -0.30 14.71
C LYS A 9 -6.55 -0.77 13.28
N PHE A 10 -6.29 0.10 12.31
CA PHE A 10 -6.29 -0.31 10.91
C PHE A 10 -5.08 0.18 10.14
N TYR A 11 -4.71 -0.64 9.16
CA TYR A 11 -3.56 -0.44 8.30
C TYR A 11 -3.96 -0.64 6.83
N LEU A 12 -3.26 0.06 5.94
CA LEU A 12 -3.31 -0.21 4.50
C LEU A 12 -2.05 -1.00 4.11
N LEU A 13 -2.21 -2.22 3.59
CA LEU A 13 -1.15 -3.07 3.08
C LEU A 13 -1.06 -2.94 1.54
N THR A 14 0.11 -2.54 1.04
CA THR A 14 0.32 -2.15 -0.35
C THR A 14 1.64 -2.68 -0.91
N ASP A 15 1.67 -2.92 -2.24
CA ASP A 15 2.92 -3.07 -2.97
C ASP A 15 3.63 -1.72 -3.17
N PRO A 16 4.97 -1.68 -3.30
CA PRO A 16 5.74 -0.43 -3.50
C PRO A 16 5.67 0.05 -4.96
N SER A 17 4.46 0.15 -5.55
CA SER A 17 4.27 0.52 -6.96
C SER A 17 3.70 1.93 -7.15
N ILE A 18 3.89 2.49 -8.34
CA ILE A 18 3.26 3.77 -8.69
C ILE A 18 1.73 3.68 -8.70
N ILE A 19 1.14 2.53 -9.04
CA ILE A 19 -0.32 2.36 -8.97
C ILE A 19 -0.80 2.46 -7.52
N CYS A 20 -0.13 1.78 -6.60
CA CYS A 20 -0.49 1.81 -5.19
C CYS A 20 -0.31 3.21 -4.58
N SER A 21 0.54 4.06 -5.14
CA SER A 21 0.71 5.45 -4.68
C SER A 21 -0.58 6.29 -4.79
N TYR A 22 -1.44 6.00 -5.76
CA TYR A 22 -2.76 6.65 -5.89
C TYR A 22 -3.69 6.26 -4.73
N LEU A 23 -3.72 4.96 -4.41
CA LEU A 23 -4.49 4.44 -3.28
C LEU A 23 -3.97 5.04 -1.97
N VAL A 24 -2.66 5.02 -1.77
CA VAL A 24 -2.00 5.62 -0.59
C VAL A 24 -2.35 7.10 -0.48
N SER A 25 -2.29 7.86 -1.56
CA SER A 25 -2.63 9.29 -1.53
C SER A 25 -4.08 9.52 -1.08
N LYS A 26 -5.03 8.73 -1.61
CA LYS A 26 -6.43 8.79 -1.21
C LYS A 26 -6.65 8.35 0.24
N TRP A 27 -5.89 7.36 0.68
CA TRP A 27 -5.97 6.83 2.04
C TRP A 27 -5.48 7.84 3.08
N ILE A 28 -4.34 8.47 2.83
CA ILE A 28 -3.79 9.54 3.68
C ILE A 28 -4.78 10.68 3.78
N GLU A 29 -5.27 11.19 2.64
CA GLU A 29 -6.26 12.28 2.58
C GLU A 29 -7.51 11.99 3.42
N ALA A 30 -7.99 10.74 3.39
CA ALA A 30 -9.19 10.32 4.11
C ALA A 30 -8.96 10.02 5.60
N PHE A 31 -7.82 9.42 5.96
CA PHE A 31 -7.68 8.70 7.24
C PHE A 31 -6.50 9.14 8.11
N GLU A 32 -5.56 9.96 7.64
CA GLU A 32 -4.35 10.34 8.42
C GLU A 32 -4.69 10.98 9.79
N LYS A 33 -5.83 11.66 9.89
CA LYS A 33 -6.28 12.32 11.13
C LYS A 33 -7.04 11.38 12.08
N MET A 34 -7.33 10.16 11.66
CA MET A 34 -8.03 9.19 12.50
C MET A 34 -7.04 8.49 13.45
N PRO A 35 -7.26 8.52 14.77
CA PRO A 35 -6.37 7.86 15.72
C PRO A 35 -6.35 6.34 15.57
N GLU A 36 -7.38 5.75 14.94
CA GLU A 36 -7.46 4.33 14.60
C GLU A 36 -6.56 3.95 13.42
N PHE A 37 -6.22 4.90 12.54
CA PHE A 37 -5.28 4.65 11.46
C PHE A 37 -3.87 4.57 12.04
N GLN A 38 -3.17 3.49 11.79
CA GLN A 38 -1.84 3.24 12.36
C GLN A 38 -0.73 3.24 11.32
N GLY A 39 -1.08 3.46 10.05
CA GLY A 39 -0.12 3.65 8.98
C GLY A 39 -0.24 2.67 7.83
N ILE A 40 0.80 2.68 7.01
CA ILE A 40 0.86 1.98 5.72
C ILE A 40 1.89 0.88 5.83
N LEU A 41 1.49 -0.36 5.56
CA LEU A 41 2.38 -1.50 5.46
C LEU A 41 2.80 -1.65 4.00
N VAL A 42 4.11 -1.66 3.75
CA VAL A 42 4.65 -1.78 2.40
C VAL A 42 5.35 -3.12 2.25
N LYS A 43 4.97 -3.88 1.21
CA LYS A 43 5.64 -5.13 0.79
C LYS A 43 6.97 -4.82 0.12
N GLU A 44 7.91 -4.32 0.90
CA GLU A 44 9.24 -3.96 0.46
C GLU A 44 10.19 -4.11 1.66
N GLU A 45 11.42 -4.55 1.42
CA GLU A 45 12.49 -4.38 2.40
C GLU A 45 12.71 -2.90 2.74
N VAL A 46 13.23 -2.62 3.94
CA VAL A 46 13.52 -1.25 4.37
C VAL A 46 14.46 -0.58 3.37
N GLN A 47 13.95 0.44 2.69
CA GLN A 47 14.73 1.21 1.73
C GLN A 47 15.65 2.22 2.42
N SER A 48 16.74 2.59 1.75
CA SER A 48 17.60 3.66 2.24
C SER A 48 16.83 4.99 2.30
N ASN A 49 17.21 5.86 3.25
CA ASN A 49 16.64 7.22 3.35
C ASN A 49 16.77 8.00 2.03
N LYS A 50 17.80 7.71 1.24
CA LYS A 50 18.00 8.31 -0.09
C LYS A 50 16.84 7.96 -1.01
N VAL A 51 16.53 6.67 -1.19
CA VAL A 51 15.44 6.20 -2.07
C VAL A 51 14.08 6.74 -1.60
N ILE A 52 13.81 6.70 -0.29
CA ILE A 52 12.56 7.24 0.28
C ILE A 52 12.43 8.74 -0.03
N THR A 53 13.52 9.50 0.13
CA THR A 53 13.56 10.93 -0.16
C THR A 53 13.42 11.22 -1.66
N GLU A 54 14.04 10.43 -2.52
CA GLU A 54 13.96 10.61 -3.97
C GLU A 54 12.54 10.31 -4.49
N ARG A 55 11.89 9.25 -3.99
CA ARG A 55 10.47 8.98 -4.27
C ARG A 55 9.60 10.15 -3.83
N LYS A 56 9.73 10.60 -2.58
CA LYS A 56 9.01 11.75 -2.05
C LYS A 56 9.20 12.99 -2.92
N ASN A 57 10.44 13.35 -3.25
CA ASN A 57 10.75 14.53 -4.05
C ASN A 57 10.16 14.44 -5.45
N PHE A 58 10.18 13.26 -6.08
CA PHE A 58 9.56 13.06 -7.39
C PHE A 58 8.05 13.36 -7.34
N HIS A 59 7.34 12.76 -6.38
CA HIS A 59 5.89 12.97 -6.23
C HIS A 59 5.56 14.43 -5.94
N GLN A 60 6.29 15.07 -5.02
CA GLN A 60 6.07 16.48 -4.69
C GLN A 60 6.35 17.42 -5.87
N LYS A 61 7.39 17.13 -6.66
CA LYS A 61 7.79 17.97 -7.80
C LYS A 61 6.81 17.85 -8.97
N TYR A 62 6.30 16.65 -9.24
CA TYR A 62 5.50 16.37 -10.43
C TYR A 62 4.01 16.10 -10.14
N PHE A 63 3.56 16.29 -8.90
CA PHE A 63 2.17 16.06 -8.49
C PHE A 63 1.17 16.69 -9.47
N GLY A 64 0.20 15.90 -9.92
CA GLY A 64 -0.86 16.32 -10.83
C GLY A 64 -0.43 16.49 -12.29
N GLN A 65 0.87 16.39 -12.60
CA GLN A 65 1.36 16.45 -13.97
C GLN A 65 0.97 15.18 -14.73
N LYS A 66 0.29 15.36 -15.87
CA LYS A 66 -0.23 14.26 -16.70
C LYS A 66 0.69 13.89 -17.86
N HIS A 67 1.48 14.84 -18.32
CA HIS A 67 2.39 14.66 -19.44
C HIS A 67 3.82 14.78 -18.93
N LEU A 68 4.43 13.63 -18.64
CA LEU A 68 5.84 13.54 -18.28
C LEU A 68 6.69 13.48 -19.55
N THR A 69 7.86 14.12 -19.53
CA THR A 69 8.85 13.97 -20.60
C THR A 69 9.54 12.61 -20.49
N ASP A 70 10.26 12.18 -21.52
CA ASP A 70 11.01 10.92 -21.48
C ASP A 70 12.01 10.89 -20.32
N GLU A 71 12.74 11.98 -20.08
CA GLU A 71 13.64 12.13 -18.94
C GLU A 71 12.92 11.95 -17.59
N MET A 72 11.68 12.44 -17.46
CA MET A 72 10.89 12.27 -16.25
C MET A 72 10.42 10.82 -16.08
N TYR A 73 10.12 10.13 -17.18
CA TYR A 73 9.78 8.72 -17.14
C TYR A 73 10.97 7.83 -16.77
N GLU A 74 12.17 8.13 -17.27
CA GLU A 74 13.40 7.42 -16.85
C GLU A 74 13.63 7.58 -15.35
N LEU A 75 13.50 8.80 -14.82
CA LEU A 75 13.57 9.04 -13.36
C LEU A 75 12.50 8.25 -12.59
N LEU A 76 11.29 8.14 -13.13
CA LEU A 76 10.21 7.37 -12.50
C LEU A 76 10.52 5.87 -12.50
N ILE A 77 11.05 5.34 -13.61
CA ILE A 77 11.42 3.92 -13.76
C ILE A 77 12.53 3.54 -12.77
N ASP A 78 13.51 4.41 -12.58
CA ASP A 78 14.58 4.20 -11.60
C ASP A 78 14.04 4.11 -10.15
N LEU A 79 13.00 4.89 -9.83
CA LEU A 79 12.38 4.92 -8.51
C LEU A 79 11.38 3.78 -8.27
N TYR A 80 10.73 3.33 -9.34
CA TYR A 80 9.72 2.29 -9.36
C TYR A 80 9.97 1.34 -10.52
N PRO A 81 10.78 0.28 -10.32
CA PRO A 81 11.01 -0.71 -11.36
C PRO A 81 9.70 -1.35 -11.82
N GLY A 82 9.55 -1.58 -13.12
CA GLY A 82 8.36 -2.24 -13.68
C GLY A 82 7.20 -1.30 -14.03
N ILE A 83 7.46 -0.04 -14.36
CA ILE A 83 6.47 0.83 -15.02
C ILE A 83 6.15 0.30 -16.42
N GLU A 84 4.92 -0.16 -16.63
CA GLU A 84 4.42 -0.60 -17.93
C GLU A 84 3.49 0.46 -18.54
N GLN A 85 2.83 0.10 -19.65
CA GLN A 85 1.92 1.00 -20.37
C GLN A 85 0.71 1.40 -19.52
N THR A 86 0.25 0.53 -18.63
CA THR A 86 -0.89 0.78 -17.74
C THR A 86 -0.59 1.90 -16.74
N GLU A 87 0.60 1.90 -16.14
CA GLU A 87 1.07 2.95 -15.24
C GLU A 87 1.18 4.30 -15.96
N ARG A 88 1.69 4.30 -17.20
CA ARG A 88 1.77 5.52 -18.03
C ARG A 88 0.37 6.07 -18.32
N ALA A 89 -0.56 5.21 -18.74
CA ALA A 89 -1.94 5.61 -19.01
C ALA A 89 -2.64 6.14 -17.75
N MET A 90 -2.37 5.56 -16.56
CA MET A 90 -2.84 6.07 -15.28
C MET A 90 -2.33 7.49 -15.00
N ILE A 91 -1.04 7.75 -15.21
CA ILE A 91 -0.43 9.09 -15.05
C ILE A 91 -1.03 10.08 -16.04
N GLU A 92 -1.19 9.72 -17.31
CA GLU A 92 -1.83 10.57 -18.31
C GLU A 92 -3.27 10.91 -17.95
N ARG A 93 -4.00 9.96 -17.35
CA ARG A 93 -5.40 10.16 -16.96
C ARG A 93 -5.52 11.03 -15.71
N TYR A 94 -4.78 10.69 -14.66
CA TYR A 94 -4.98 11.21 -13.29
C TYR A 94 -3.88 12.16 -12.81
N GLY A 95 -2.75 12.20 -13.50
CA GLY A 95 -1.53 12.91 -13.07
C GLY A 95 -0.74 12.09 -12.05
N VAL A 96 0.54 12.43 -11.85
CA VAL A 96 1.33 11.82 -10.77
C VAL A 96 0.62 12.03 -9.43
N SER A 97 0.53 10.98 -8.62
CA SER A 97 -0.12 11.02 -7.31
C SER A 97 0.65 11.90 -6.31
N GLN A 98 -0.02 12.37 -5.26
CA GLN A 98 0.54 13.33 -4.32
C GLN A 98 1.64 12.75 -3.45
N TYR A 99 1.49 11.50 -3.02
CA TYR A 99 2.37 10.83 -2.08
C TYR A 99 2.94 9.56 -2.69
N SER A 100 4.21 9.27 -2.41
CA SER A 100 4.73 7.92 -2.65
C SER A 100 4.11 6.90 -1.68
N THR A 101 4.23 5.62 -2.00
CA THR A 101 3.80 4.53 -1.09
C THR A 101 4.56 4.50 0.24
N THR A 102 5.75 5.12 0.29
CA THR A 102 6.66 5.10 1.44
C THR A 102 6.79 6.45 2.15
N GLU A 103 6.09 7.49 1.70
CA GLU A 103 6.25 8.86 2.23
C GLU A 103 5.57 9.08 3.59
N HIS A 104 4.53 8.31 3.92
CA HIS A 104 3.78 8.51 5.16
C HIS A 104 4.67 8.32 6.39
N SER A 105 4.49 9.16 7.41
CA SER A 105 5.31 9.15 8.63
C SER A 105 5.22 7.84 9.42
N GLN A 106 4.08 7.14 9.30
CA GLN A 106 3.84 5.82 9.89
C GLN A 106 3.95 4.70 8.85
N THR A 107 4.87 4.79 7.90
CA THR A 107 5.17 3.68 6.98
C THR A 107 5.92 2.57 7.72
N ILE A 108 5.49 1.33 7.54
CA ILE A 108 6.11 0.12 8.08
C ILE A 108 6.48 -0.80 6.92
N PHE A 109 7.78 -1.05 6.75
CA PHE A 109 8.29 -2.00 5.78
C PHE A 109 8.18 -3.40 6.34
N ILE A 110 7.39 -4.27 5.70
CA ILE A 110 7.16 -5.65 6.17
C ILE A 110 7.94 -6.72 5.40
N GLY A 111 8.86 -6.27 4.54
CA GLY A 111 9.72 -7.11 3.71
C GLY A 111 9.04 -7.55 2.42
N ASP A 112 9.84 -8.11 1.51
CA ASP A 112 9.35 -8.55 0.19
C ASP A 112 8.46 -9.80 0.28
N ASN A 113 8.56 -10.54 1.39
CA ASN A 113 7.81 -11.75 1.65
C ASN A 113 6.81 -11.55 2.79
N LEU A 114 5.55 -11.24 2.43
CA LEU A 114 4.42 -11.11 3.38
C LEU A 114 4.16 -12.37 4.20
N ASN A 115 4.68 -13.51 3.75
CA ASN A 115 4.54 -14.81 4.39
C ASN A 115 5.79 -15.21 5.21
N GLY A 116 6.73 -14.29 5.37
CA GLY A 116 7.98 -14.42 6.11
C GLY A 116 7.82 -14.33 7.63
N LYS A 117 8.88 -14.66 8.36
CA LYS A 117 8.90 -14.65 9.83
C LYS A 117 8.71 -13.23 10.39
N TYR A 118 9.32 -12.24 9.75
CA TYR A 118 9.23 -10.84 10.18
C TYR A 118 7.77 -10.35 10.18
N ALA A 119 7.09 -10.44 9.04
CA ALA A 119 5.69 -10.04 8.90
C ALA A 119 4.77 -10.77 9.89
N LYS A 120 4.99 -12.08 10.09
CA LYS A 120 4.21 -12.87 11.07
C LYS A 120 4.42 -12.35 12.51
N ASN A 121 5.66 -12.16 12.92
CA ASN A 121 5.99 -11.71 14.27
C ASN A 121 5.45 -10.31 14.54
N TRP A 122 5.61 -9.40 13.56
CA TRP A 122 5.05 -8.06 13.62
C TRP A 122 3.53 -8.09 13.82
N LEU A 123 2.81 -8.90 13.03
CA LEU A 123 1.35 -8.98 13.14
C LEU A 123 0.92 -9.56 14.50
N MET A 124 1.63 -10.56 15.02
CA MET A 124 1.35 -11.11 16.35
C MET A 124 1.51 -10.06 17.46
N GLU A 125 2.56 -9.24 17.40
CA GLU A 125 2.83 -8.17 18.37
C GLU A 125 1.74 -7.10 18.33
N VAL A 126 1.35 -6.64 17.14
CA VAL A 126 0.30 -5.61 16.99
C VAL A 126 -1.08 -6.14 17.42
N ALA A 127 -1.36 -7.41 17.16
CA ALA A 127 -2.63 -8.05 17.52
C ALA A 127 -2.75 -8.43 19.00
N GLU A 128 -1.66 -8.43 19.78
CA GLU A 128 -1.68 -8.80 21.19
C GLU A 128 -2.60 -7.88 22.02
N ASN A 129 -2.60 -6.59 21.69
CA ASN A 129 -3.25 -5.55 22.50
C ASN A 129 -4.42 -4.85 21.79
N SER A 130 -4.76 -5.23 20.56
CA SER A 130 -5.79 -4.53 19.78
C SER A 130 -6.43 -5.41 18.70
N SER A 131 -7.65 -5.04 18.29
CA SER A 131 -8.24 -5.60 17.07
C SER A 131 -7.60 -4.94 15.86
N VAL A 132 -7.05 -5.74 14.95
CA VAL A 132 -6.29 -5.28 13.78
C VAL A 132 -7.07 -5.51 12.50
N PHE A 133 -7.34 -4.42 11.78
CA PHE A 133 -7.99 -4.42 10.48
C PHE A 133 -6.94 -4.17 9.40
N ILE A 134 -6.86 -5.04 8.39
CA ILE A 134 -5.91 -4.88 7.29
C ILE A 134 -6.68 -4.71 5.99
N PHE A 135 -6.49 -3.58 5.33
CA PHE A 135 -6.98 -3.35 3.96
C PHE A 135 -5.85 -3.69 2.99
N VAL A 136 -6.06 -4.63 2.07
CA VAL A 136 -5.00 -5.22 1.25
C VAL A 136 -5.15 -4.80 -0.22
N CYS A 137 -4.05 -4.27 -0.76
CA CYS A 137 -3.81 -4.02 -2.17
C CYS A 137 -2.38 -4.49 -2.50
N ALA A 138 -2.18 -5.81 -2.51
CA ALA A 138 -0.87 -6.42 -2.75
C ALA A 138 -1.00 -7.65 -3.65
N THR A 139 0.06 -7.93 -4.40
CA THR A 139 0.15 -9.01 -5.41
C THR A 139 0.51 -10.38 -4.83
N GLN A 140 0.78 -10.50 -3.53
CA GLN A 140 1.13 -11.77 -2.89
C GLN A 140 -0.05 -12.37 -2.14
N ILE A 141 -0.32 -13.66 -2.37
CA ILE A 141 -1.31 -14.43 -1.62
C ILE A 141 -0.84 -14.55 -0.15
N LEU A 142 -1.69 -14.09 0.78
CA LEU A 142 -1.43 -14.17 2.21
C LEU A 142 -1.65 -15.59 2.74
N LYS A 143 -0.74 -16.06 3.59
CA LYS A 143 -0.92 -17.32 4.33
C LYS A 143 -2.10 -17.23 5.30
N PRO A 144 -2.76 -18.37 5.63
CA PRO A 144 -3.93 -18.40 6.51
C PRO A 144 -3.74 -17.68 7.86
N TRP A 145 -2.53 -17.69 8.42
CA TRP A 145 -2.24 -17.05 9.69
C TRP A 145 -2.52 -15.54 9.70
N TRP A 146 -2.50 -14.86 8.55
CA TRP A 146 -2.91 -13.45 8.47
C TRP A 146 -4.38 -13.29 8.88
N LEU A 147 -5.23 -14.20 8.42
CA LEU A 147 -6.66 -14.22 8.76
C LEU A 147 -6.86 -14.65 10.21
N GLU A 148 -6.16 -15.68 10.66
CA GLU A 148 -6.30 -16.21 12.02
C GLU A 148 -5.90 -15.16 13.07
N ILE A 149 -4.75 -14.50 12.90
CA ILE A 149 -4.24 -13.52 13.88
C ILE A 149 -5.11 -12.25 13.90
N THR A 150 -5.60 -11.80 12.74
CA THR A 150 -6.52 -10.64 12.64
C THR A 150 -7.97 -10.97 12.97
N LYS A 151 -8.28 -12.22 13.35
CA LYS A 151 -9.66 -12.69 13.56
C LYS A 151 -10.56 -12.38 12.35
N TYR A 152 -10.04 -12.66 11.16
CA TYR A 152 -10.67 -12.50 9.85
C TYR A 152 -11.04 -11.05 9.50
N GLN A 153 -10.35 -10.05 10.08
CA GLN A 153 -10.51 -8.63 9.75
C GLN A 153 -9.53 -8.19 8.63
N VAL A 154 -9.44 -8.99 7.56
CA VAL A 154 -8.66 -8.67 6.37
C VAL A 154 -9.60 -8.40 5.21
N PHE A 155 -9.50 -7.22 4.62
CA PHE A 155 -10.35 -6.73 3.56
C PHE A 155 -9.52 -6.57 2.30
N ASN A 156 -9.90 -7.24 1.22
CA ASN A 156 -9.28 -7.07 -0.09
C ASN A 156 -10.31 -6.49 -1.05
N CYS A 157 -9.96 -5.39 -1.72
CA CYS A 157 -10.77 -4.86 -2.81
C CYS A 157 -10.35 -5.52 -4.12
N HIS A 158 -11.20 -6.42 -4.62
CA HIS A 158 -11.02 -7.00 -5.95
C HIS A 158 -11.66 -6.09 -7.00
N THR A 159 -10.99 -5.85 -8.12
CA THR A 159 -11.44 -4.91 -9.15
C THR A 159 -12.57 -5.43 -10.04
N THR A 160 -13.24 -6.51 -9.62
CA THR A 160 -14.26 -7.21 -10.42
C THR A 160 -15.44 -7.67 -9.59
N VAL A 161 -16.52 -8.03 -10.29
CA VAL A 161 -17.74 -8.57 -9.67
C VAL A 161 -17.48 -10.03 -9.26
N LEU A 162 -17.40 -10.26 -7.96
CA LEU A 162 -17.32 -11.61 -7.38
C LEU A 162 -18.73 -12.25 -7.34
N PRO A 163 -18.86 -13.58 -7.57
CA PRO A 163 -17.80 -14.55 -7.81
C PRO A 163 -17.39 -14.72 -9.28
N TYR A 164 -17.87 -13.88 -10.21
CA TYR A 164 -17.82 -14.13 -11.66
C TYR A 164 -16.43 -14.03 -12.27
N ALA A 165 -15.62 -13.04 -11.86
CA ALA A 165 -14.27 -12.88 -12.38
C ALA A 165 -13.28 -12.89 -11.21
N ARG A 166 -12.81 -14.08 -10.82
CA ARG A 166 -11.81 -14.30 -9.77
C ARG A 166 -10.41 -14.35 -10.37
N GLY A 167 -9.40 -13.91 -9.61
CA GLY A 167 -8.00 -14.05 -10.00
C GLY A 167 -7.44 -12.79 -10.68
N MET A 168 -6.20 -12.89 -11.16
CA MET A 168 -5.50 -11.79 -11.83
C MET A 168 -6.04 -11.57 -13.25
N TYR A 169 -5.85 -10.35 -13.79
CA TYR A 169 -6.30 -9.96 -15.14
C TYR A 169 -7.81 -10.06 -15.37
N ALA A 170 -8.60 -9.98 -14.30
CA ALA A 170 -10.04 -10.19 -14.35
C ALA A 170 -10.81 -9.06 -15.08
N ILE A 171 -10.18 -7.91 -15.36
CA ILE A 171 -10.72 -6.83 -16.21
C ILE A 171 -10.29 -7.01 -17.68
N GLU A 172 -9.22 -7.75 -17.95
CA GLU A 172 -8.56 -7.83 -19.27
C GLU A 172 -9.06 -9.01 -20.12
N ASN A 173 -10.03 -9.79 -19.65
CA ASN A 173 -10.65 -10.91 -20.39
C ASN A 173 -11.95 -10.51 -21.10
#